data_AF-A0A7D9EY49-F1
#
_entry.id   AF-A0A7D9EY49-F1
#
_cell.length_a   1.000
_cell.length_b   1.000
_cell.length_c   1.000
_cell.angle_alpha   90.00
_cell.angle_beta   90.00
_cell.angle_gamma   90.00
#
_symmetry.space_group_name_H-M   'P 1'
#
loop_
_entity.id
_entity.type
_entity.pdbx_description
1 polymer ?
#
loop_
_entity_poly.entity_id
_entity_poly.type
_entity_poly.pdbx_seq_one_letter_code
_entity_poly.pdbx_strand_id
1 'polypeptide(L)'
;MDNGEITGLISVDIRKAFDSIDHKILLRKMQYQFGVQDFELKWFQSYLTKRSQVCVVDGHTLLAKEIVCGVPQGSILEPLMFLLYINDLPECLKNTTPGMYADDTQIYASSASFSEL
;
A
#
# COMPACT_ATOMS: atom_id res chain seq x y z
N MET A 1 -6.61 17.45 -18.85
CA MET A 1 -5.27 18.09 -18.93
C MET A 1 -5.11 18.92 -20.20
N ASP A 2 -5.44 18.41 -21.39
CA ASP A 2 -5.21 19.17 -22.65
C ASP A 2 -6.38 20.06 -23.12
N ASN A 3 -7.37 20.31 -22.25
CA ASN A 3 -8.56 21.10 -22.57
C ASN A 3 -8.39 22.61 -22.35
N GLY A 4 -7.19 23.08 -21.99
CA GLY A 4 -6.94 24.49 -21.62
C GLY A 4 -7.46 24.89 -20.23
N GLU A 5 -7.85 23.91 -19.41
CA GLU A 5 -8.34 24.08 -18.04
C GLU A 5 -7.18 24.27 -17.04
N ILE A 6 -7.45 24.93 -15.92
CA ILE A 6 -6.50 25.01 -14.81
C ILE A 6 -6.40 23.61 -14.20
N THR A 7 -5.17 23.13 -13.95
CA THR A 7 -4.92 21.82 -13.36
C THR A 7 -4.14 21.96 -12.06
N GLY A 8 -4.68 21.41 -10.98
CA GLY A 8 -4.01 21.25 -9.70
C GLY A 8 -3.45 19.84 -9.54
N LEU A 9 -2.35 19.73 -8.80
CA LEU A 9 -1.69 18.47 -8.46
C LEU A 9 -1.47 18.41 -6.95
N ILE A 10 -1.87 17.30 -6.35
CA ILE A 10 -1.46 16.90 -5.00
C ILE A 10 -0.54 15.69 -5.13
N SER A 11 0.67 15.79 -4.61
CA SER A 11 1.61 14.66 -4.52
C SER A 11 1.60 14.13 -3.09
N VAL A 12 1.39 12.82 -2.95
CA VAL A 12 1.33 12.09 -1.69
C VAL A 12 2.42 11.02 -1.69
N ASP A 13 3.21 11.03 -0.63
CA ASP A 13 4.25 10.03 -0.35
C ASP A 13 3.80 9.17 0.86
N ILE A 14 3.65 7.86 0.63
CA ILE A 14 3.18 6.92 1.66
C ILE A 14 4.39 6.47 2.49
N ARG A 15 4.52 7.07 3.68
CA ARG A 15 5.58 6.70 4.62
C ARG A 15 5.56 5.21 4.96
N LYS A 16 6.71 4.56 4.76
CA LYS A 16 6.92 3.14 5.08
C LYS A 16 5.82 2.25 4.49
N ALA A 17 5.53 2.45 3.20
CA ALA A 17 4.46 1.77 2.49
C ALA A 17 4.44 0.25 2.75
N PHE A 18 5.58 -0.42 2.60
CA PHE A 18 5.68 -1.87 2.83
C PHE A 18 5.57 -2.29 4.30
N ASP A 19 6.06 -1.48 5.24
CA ASP A 19 6.00 -1.80 6.68
C ASP A 19 4.61 -1.51 7.29
N SER A 20 3.80 -0.70 6.61
CA SER A 20 2.49 -0.24 7.10
C SER A 20 1.31 -1.10 6.64
N ILE A 21 1.54 -2.12 5.82
CA ILE A 21 0.50 -3.02 5.31
C ILE A 21 -0.16 -3.79 6.46
N ASP A 22 -1.44 -3.55 6.69
CA ASP A 22 -2.20 -4.34 7.66
C ASP A 22 -2.51 -5.74 7.10
N HIS A 23 -2.11 -6.78 7.85
CA HIS A 23 -2.26 -8.17 7.42
C HIS A 23 -3.73 -8.58 7.24
N LYS A 24 -4.64 -8.10 8.09
CA LYS A 24 -6.06 -8.46 8.04
C LYS A 24 -6.72 -7.81 6.83
N ILE A 25 -6.41 -6.54 6.55
CA ILE A 25 -6.92 -5.83 5.38
C ILE A 25 -6.41 -6.51 4.11
N LEU A 26 -5.10 -6.80 4.02
CA LEU A 26 -4.52 -7.47 2.85
C LEU A 26 -5.18 -8.84 2.58
N LEU A 27 -5.28 -9.69 3.61
CA LEU A 27 -5.89 -11.02 3.47
C LEU A 27 -7.37 -10.92 3.10
N ARG A 28 -8.09 -9.93 3.65
CA ARG A 28 -9.49 -9.68 3.27
C ARG A 28 -9.60 -9.27 1.80
N LYS A 29 -8.73 -8.39 1.31
CA LYS A 29 -8.70 -8.00 -0.10
C LYS A 29 -8.40 -9.19 -1.00
N MET A 30 -7.36 -9.96 -0.68
CA MET A 30 -7.04 -11.21 -1.39
C MET A 30 -8.26 -12.13 -1.49
N GLN A 31 -8.99 -12.31 -0.38
CA GLN A 31 -10.16 -13.19 -0.34
C GLN A 31 -11.34 -12.66 -1.16
N TYR A 32 -11.77 -11.42 -0.92
CA TYR A 32 -13.05 -10.92 -1.42
C TYR A 32 -12.95 -10.13 -2.72
N GLN A 33 -11.82 -9.47 -2.99
CA GLN A 33 -11.63 -8.70 -4.22
C GLN A 33 -10.94 -9.53 -5.30
N PHE A 34 -9.97 -10.37 -4.93
CA PHE A 34 -9.16 -11.15 -5.88
C PHE A 34 -9.52 -12.64 -5.92
N GLY A 35 -10.43 -13.10 -5.06
CA GLY A 35 -10.92 -14.48 -5.08
C GLY A 35 -9.93 -15.54 -4.60
N VAL A 36 -8.89 -15.16 -3.84
CA VAL A 36 -7.93 -16.11 -3.25
C VAL A 36 -8.60 -16.84 -2.08
N GLN A 37 -8.73 -18.16 -2.16
CA GLN A 37 -9.45 -18.95 -1.15
C GLN A 37 -8.57 -20.02 -0.50
N ASP A 38 -9.14 -20.71 0.48
CA ASP A 38 -8.65 -21.97 1.05
C ASP A 38 -7.15 -22.05 1.35
N PHE A 39 -6.41 -22.79 0.53
CA PHE A 39 -5.02 -23.17 0.79
C PHE A 39 -4.09 -21.99 0.56
N GLU A 40 -4.28 -21.26 -0.54
CA GLU A 40 -3.50 -20.09 -0.92
C GLU A 40 -3.66 -18.98 0.12
N LEU A 41 -4.89 -18.73 0.59
CA LEU A 41 -5.15 -17.72 1.61
C LEU A 41 -4.49 -18.09 2.95
N LYS A 42 -4.57 -19.36 3.36
CA LYS A 42 -3.87 -19.86 4.57
C LYS A 42 -2.36 -19.77 4.43
N TRP A 43 -1.83 -20.00 3.23
CA TRP A 43 -0.41 -19.86 2.94
C TRP A 43 0.04 -18.41 3.13
N PHE A 44 -0.67 -17.43 2.55
CA PHE A 44 -0.37 -16.01 2.77
C PHE A 44 -0.50 -15.60 4.24
N GLN A 45 -1.52 -16.09 4.95
CA GLN A 45 -1.67 -15.84 6.37
C GLN A 45 -0.47 -16.39 7.17
N SER A 46 -0.03 -17.62 6.87
CA SER A 46 1.16 -18.20 7.51
C SER A 46 2.44 -17.47 7.15
N TYR A 47 2.52 -16.90 5.94
CA TYR A 47 3.67 -16.14 5.48
C TYR A 47 3.84 -14.82 6.24
N LEU A 48 2.73 -14.17 6.61
CA LEU A 48 2.69 -12.88 7.29
C LEU A 48 2.76 -12.97 8.83
N THR A 49 2.20 -14.03 9.41
CA THR A 49 2.01 -14.14 10.87
C THR A 49 3.18 -14.83 11.57
N LYS A 50 3.27 -14.66 12.91
CA LYS A 50 4.33 -15.24 13.77
C LYS A 50 5.75 -14.85 13.35
N ARG A 51 5.89 -13.63 12.84
CA ARG A 51 7.17 -13.05 12.44
C ARG A 51 7.67 -12.16 13.57
N SER A 52 8.98 -12.17 13.79
CA SER A 52 9.63 -11.28 14.74
C SER A 52 10.89 -10.69 14.14
N GLN A 53 11.23 -9.47 14.54
CA GLN A 53 12.45 -8.78 14.16
C GLN A 53 13.30 -8.49 15.39
N VAL A 54 14.61 -8.40 15.17
CA VAL A 54 15.58 -8.03 16.20
C VAL A 54 16.46 -6.93 15.63
N CYS A 55 16.81 -5.94 16.45
CA CYS A 55 17.74 -4.89 16.04
C CYS A 55 19.05 -5.07 16.79
N VAL A 56 20.17 -4.87 16.08
CA VAL A 56 21.50 -4.80 16.67
C VAL A 56 21.95 -3.35 16.62
N VAL A 57 22.29 -2.78 17.78
CA VAL A 57 22.76 -1.40 17.91
C VAL A 57 24.07 -1.43 18.68
N ASP A 58 25.14 -0.87 18.11
CA ASP A 58 26.49 -0.85 18.70
C ASP A 58 27.00 -2.24 19.14
N GLY A 59 26.66 -3.29 18.39
CA GLY A 59 27.02 -4.67 18.69
C GLY A 59 26.15 -5.35 19.75
N HIS A 60 25.18 -4.64 20.33
CA HIS A 60 24.21 -5.21 21.28
C HIS A 60 22.92 -5.62 20.56
N THR A 61 22.52 -6.88 20.72
CA THR A 61 21.27 -7.41 20.18
C THR A 61 20.11 -7.08 21.14
N LEU A 62 19.10 -6.37 20.66
CA LEU A 62 17.90 -6.03 21.44
C LEU A 62 16.95 -7.24 21.55
N LEU A 63 15.89 -7.11 22.35
CA LEU A 63 14.85 -8.14 22.40
C LEU A 63 14.12 -8.26 21.06
N ALA A 64 13.76 -9.49 20.70
CA ALA A 64 12.90 -9.74 19.55
C ALA A 64 11.52 -9.09 19.76
N LYS A 65 11.04 -8.39 18.74
CA LYS A 65 9.69 -7.81 18.69
C LYS A 65 8.87 -8.48 17.60
N GLU A 66 7.62 -8.78 17.90
CA GLU A 66 6.68 -9.30 16.92
C GLU A 66 6.37 -8.26 15.84
N ILE A 67 6.23 -8.73 14.59
CA ILE A 67 5.83 -7.93 13.44
C ILE A 67 4.33 -8.10 13.25
N VAL A 68 3.59 -7.04 13.53
CA VAL A 68 2.11 -7.01 13.46
C VAL A 68 1.57 -6.37 12.17
N CYS A 69 2.43 -5.68 11.43
CA CYS A 69 2.13 -5.05 10.15
C CYS A 69 3.34 -5.13 9.24
N GLY A 70 3.08 -4.96 7.95
CA GLY A 70 4.07 -4.96 6.90
C GLY A 70 4.35 -6.32 6.31
N VAL A 71 5.07 -6.32 5.20
CA VAL A 71 5.49 -7.54 4.49
C VAL A 71 6.99 -7.80 4.70
N PRO A 72 7.45 -9.05 4.60
CA PRO A 72 8.88 -9.35 4.70
C PRO A 72 9.69 -8.65 3.58
N GLN A 73 10.48 -7.65 3.97
CA GLN A 73 11.33 -6.90 3.04
C GLN A 73 12.37 -7.81 2.37
N GLY A 74 12.62 -7.58 1.08
CA GLY A 74 13.55 -8.37 0.27
C GLY A 74 12.95 -9.69 -0.23
N SER A 75 11.65 -9.88 -0.05
CA SER A 75 10.90 -10.97 -0.66
C SER A 75 10.50 -10.63 -2.10
N ILE A 76 10.44 -11.64 -2.95
CA ILE A 76 9.86 -11.51 -4.30
C ILE A 76 8.36 -11.17 -4.28
N LEU A 77 7.67 -11.45 -3.17
CA LEU A 77 6.22 -11.22 -3.04
C LEU A 77 5.87 -9.84 -2.49
N GLU A 78 6.84 -9.12 -1.93
CA GLU A 78 6.62 -7.80 -1.32
C GLU A 78 5.94 -6.80 -2.30
N PRO A 79 6.41 -6.62 -3.54
CA PRO A 79 5.77 -5.72 -4.50
C PRO A 79 4.35 -6.16 -4.87
N LEU A 80 4.12 -7.47 -5.05
CA LEU A 80 2.79 -8.01 -5.37
C LEU A 80 1.80 -7.75 -4.24
N MET A 81 2.21 -8.00 -3.00
CA MET A 81 1.36 -7.80 -1.81
C MET A 81 1.04 -6.33 -1.61
N PHE A 82 1.98 -5.43 -1.89
CA PHE A 82 1.71 -3.99 -1.87
C PHE A 82 0.73 -3.56 -2.98
N LEU A 83 0.89 -4.07 -4.20
CA LEU A 83 -0.05 -3.79 -5.29
C LEU A 83 -1.47 -4.24 -4.94
N LEU A 84 -1.63 -5.46 -4.43
CA LEU A 84 -2.93 -5.98 -3.96
C LEU A 84 -3.52 -5.12 -2.83
N TYR A 85 -2.68 -4.50 -2.01
CA TYR A 85 -3.10 -3.63 -0.92
C TYR A 85 -3.56 -2.26 -1.39
N ILE A 86 -2.88 -1.63 -2.35
CA ILE A 86 -3.14 -0.24 -2.76
C ILE A 86 -4.14 -0.13 -3.92
N ASN A 87 -4.49 -1.23 -4.58
CA ASN A 87 -5.23 -1.23 -5.86
C ASN A 87 -6.62 -0.56 -5.83
N ASP A 88 -7.25 -0.42 -4.68
CA ASP A 88 -8.56 0.24 -4.53
C ASP A 88 -8.47 1.73 -4.16
N LEU A 89 -7.26 2.28 -3.97
CA LEU A 89 -7.06 3.70 -3.71
C LEU A 89 -7.68 4.59 -4.81
N PRO A 90 -7.54 4.30 -6.12
CA PRO A 90 -8.19 5.07 -7.17
C PRO A 90 -9.72 5.12 -7.05
N GLU A 91 -10.36 4.06 -6.55
CA GLU A 91 -11.82 4.00 -6.44
C GLU A 91 -12.37 4.96 -5.37
N CYS A 92 -11.51 5.35 -4.42
CA CYS A 92 -11.83 6.31 -3.37
C CYS A 92 -11.71 7.77 -3.84
N LEU A 93 -11.04 8.01 -4.97
CA LEU A 93 -10.72 9.34 -5.50
C LEU A 93 -11.75 9.76 -6.55
N LYS A 94 -12.83 10.40 -6.10
CA LYS A 94 -13.90 10.90 -6.97
C LYS A 94 -13.52 12.22 -7.63
N ASN A 95 -13.97 12.44 -8.86
CA ASN A 95 -13.78 13.68 -9.63
C ASN A 95 -12.31 14.12 -9.78
N THR A 96 -11.38 13.18 -9.64
CA THR A 96 -9.94 13.42 -9.76
C THR A 96 -9.34 12.30 -10.61
N THR A 97 -8.14 12.55 -11.13
CA THR A 97 -7.38 11.55 -11.88
C THR A 97 -6.17 11.16 -11.06
N PRO A 98 -6.09 9.91 -10.55
CA PRO A 98 -4.89 9.43 -9.87
C PRO A 98 -3.84 8.95 -10.87
N GLY A 99 -2.58 9.33 -10.64
CA GLY A 99 -1.39 8.71 -11.21
C GLY A 99 -0.61 8.05 -10.09
N MET A 100 -0.40 6.74 -10.15
CA MET A 100 0.24 5.97 -9.09
C MET A 100 1.45 5.21 -9.61
N TYR A 101 2.53 5.22 -8.85
CA TYR A 101 3.71 4.42 -9.10
C TYR A 101 4.31 3.96 -7.76
N ALA A 102 4.23 2.66 -7.49
CA ALA A 102 4.58 2.13 -6.17
C ALA A 102 3.88 2.94 -5.06
N ASP A 103 4.62 3.51 -4.12
CA ASP A 103 4.16 4.34 -3.01
C ASP A 103 3.90 5.81 -3.37
N ASP A 104 4.41 6.29 -4.51
CA ASP A 104 4.15 7.63 -5.01
C ASP A 104 2.73 7.72 -5.59
N THR A 105 1.92 8.63 -5.04
CA THR A 105 0.56 8.90 -5.53
C THR A 105 0.40 10.37 -5.90
N GLN A 106 0.04 10.61 -7.15
CA GLN A 106 -0.28 11.93 -7.69
C GLN A 106 -1.78 12.01 -7.93
N ILE A 107 -2.43 13.07 -7.46
CA ILE A 107 -3.86 13.28 -7.63
C ILE A 107 -4.06 14.58 -8.38
N TYR A 108 -4.67 14.47 -9.56
CA TYR A 108 -4.90 15.58 -10.46
C TYR A 108 -6.37 15.99 -10.43
N ALA A 109 -6.62 17.29 -10.43
CA ALA A 109 -7.93 17.89 -10.63
C ALA A 109 -7.83 18.98 -11.70
N SER A 110 -8.77 19.00 -12.64
CA SER A 110 -8.84 20.03 -13.67
C SER A 110 -10.20 20.73 -13.62
N SER A 111 -10.20 22.06 -13.72
CA SER A 111 -11.43 22.86 -13.74
C SER A 111 -11.24 24.15 -14.55
N ALA A 112 -12.35 24.71 -15.03
CA ALA A 112 -12.36 25.95 -15.81
C ALA A 112 -12.00 27.19 -14.95
N SER A 113 -12.19 27.11 -13.64
CA SER A 113 -11.88 28.20 -12.70
C SER A 113 -11.19 27.69 -11.43
N PHE A 114 -10.39 28.55 -10.80
CA PHE A 114 -9.66 28.20 -9.57
C PHE A 114 -10.59 27.95 -8.37
N SER A 115 -11.78 28.56 -8.35
CA SER A 115 -12.77 28.38 -7.27
C SER A 115 -13.50 27.04 -7.34
N GLU A 116 -13.49 26.40 -8.51
CA GLU A 116 -14.15 25.12 -8.78
C GLU A 116 -13.14 23.95 -8.79
N LEU A 117 -11.89 24.23 -8.46
CA LEU A 117 -10.78 23.28 -8.39
C LEU A 117 -10.58 22.84 -6.93
#